data_AF-A0A7W0K590-F1
#
_entry.id   AF-A0A7W0K590-F1
#
_cell.length_a   1.000
_cell.length_b   1.000
_cell.length_c   1.000
_cell.angle_alpha   90.00
_cell.angle_beta   90.00
_cell.angle_gamma   90.00
#
_symmetry.space_group_name_H-M   'P 1'
#
loop_
_entity.id
_entity.type
_entity.pdbx_description
1 polymer ?
#
loop_
_entity_poly.entity_id
_entity_poly.type
_entity_poly.pdbx_seq_one_letter_code
_entity_poly.pdbx_strand_id
1 'polypeptide(L)'
;AGACGLHSSAAALAGLIEQPPTRLWAVSAHNARDLERASALGADVALVSPVLPTASHPTDQVLGWDGLQALAAASPLPVYAQGGMWPGDIGAARSAGAVGVAVDISRLSESGGRDHAVIGRPAPAV
;
A
#
# COMPACT_ATOMS: atom_id res chain seq x y z
N ALA A 1 23.31 3.87 11.89
CA ALA A 1 23.47 4.28 10.48
C ALA A 1 22.57 5.50 10.23
N GLY A 2 23.03 6.49 9.47
CA GLY A 2 22.29 7.72 9.17
C GLY A 2 21.22 7.55 8.09
N ALA A 3 20.26 6.65 8.33
CA ALA A 3 19.14 6.47 7.41
C ALA A 3 18.25 7.73 7.39
N CYS A 4 17.76 8.11 6.21
CA CYS A 4 16.90 9.28 6.04
C CYS A 4 15.42 9.02 6.41
N GLY A 5 15.06 7.76 6.66
CA GLY A 5 13.69 7.34 6.92
C GLY A 5 13.60 5.96 7.57
N LEU A 6 12.42 5.63 8.06
CA LEU A 6 12.06 4.34 8.65
C LEU A 6 10.77 3.84 8.03
N HIS A 7 10.70 2.53 7.76
CA HIS A 7 9.44 1.85 7.46
C HIS A 7 9.13 0.85 8.58
N SER A 8 7.98 1.00 9.23
CA SER A 8 7.48 0.08 10.26
C SER A 8 6.36 -0.83 9.73
N SER A 9 6.34 -2.09 10.14
CA SER A 9 5.21 -2.99 9.89
C SER A 9 3.99 -2.59 10.73
N ALA A 10 2.79 -3.03 10.35
CA ALA A 10 1.57 -2.83 11.15
C ALA A 10 1.70 -3.43 12.56
N ALA A 11 2.38 -4.58 12.68
CA ALA A 11 2.65 -5.22 13.98
C ALA A 11 3.55 -4.35 14.87
N ALA A 12 4.59 -3.72 14.32
CA ALA A 12 5.43 -2.78 15.06
C ALA A 12 4.65 -1.52 15.45
N LEU A 13 3.86 -0.96 14.51
CA LEU A 13 3.00 0.19 14.75
C LEU A 13 2.03 -0.03 15.93
N ALA A 14 1.48 -1.23 16.06
CA ALA A 14 0.57 -1.57 17.15
C ALA A 14 1.20 -1.37 18.55
N GLY A 15 2.50 -1.62 18.70
CA GLY A 15 3.24 -1.47 19.96
C GLY A 15 3.80 -0.07 20.23
N LEU A 16 3.80 0.82 19.25
CA LEU A 16 4.32 2.19 19.42
C LEU A 16 3.32 3.10 20.12
N ILE A 17 3.83 3.95 21.01
CA ILE A 17 3.07 4.98 21.73
C ILE A 17 3.39 6.41 21.25
N GLU A 18 4.51 6.57 20.53
CA GLU A 18 4.97 7.83 19.96
C GLU A 18 5.66 7.58 18.62
N GLN A 19 5.87 8.66 17.86
CA GLN A 19 6.59 8.64 16.60
C GLN A 19 8.06 8.24 16.82
N PRO A 20 8.63 7.32 16.03
CA PRO A 20 10.07 7.07 16.05
C PRO A 20 10.87 8.33 15.65
N PRO A 21 12.08 8.55 16.17
CA PRO A 21 12.90 9.72 15.82
C PRO A 21 13.51 9.56 14.41
N THR A 22 12.71 9.86 13.39
CA THR A 22 13.06 9.76 11.96
C THR A 22 12.56 10.99 11.20
N ARG A 23 13.19 11.30 10.06
CA ARG A 23 12.77 12.41 9.20
C ARG A 23 11.59 12.05 8.30
N LEU A 24 11.48 10.78 7.92
CA LEU A 24 10.39 10.23 7.12
C LEU A 24 9.98 8.90 7.75
N TRP A 25 8.70 8.74 8.02
CA TRP A 25 8.12 7.53 8.59
C TRP A 25 7.03 6.96 7.70
N ALA A 26 7.34 5.84 7.07
CA ALA A 26 6.38 5.03 6.35
C ALA A 26 5.88 3.89 7.24
N VAL A 27 4.62 3.50 7.06
CA VAL A 27 4.06 2.34 7.76
C VAL A 27 3.35 1.40 6.79
N SER A 28 3.41 0.10 7.07
CA SER A 28 2.47 -0.84 6.47
C SER A 28 1.12 -0.73 7.16
N ALA A 29 0.04 -0.76 6.38
CA ALA A 29 -1.33 -0.76 6.86
C ALA A 29 -2.17 -1.80 6.09
N HIS A 30 -3.09 -2.45 6.79
CA HIS A 30 -3.94 -3.51 6.23
C HIS A 30 -5.43 -3.19 6.33
N ASN A 31 -5.79 -2.14 7.07
CA ASN A 31 -7.18 -1.75 7.33
C ASN A 31 -7.25 -0.28 7.82
N ALA A 32 -8.46 0.24 8.03
CA ALA A 32 -8.69 1.61 8.48
C ALA A 32 -8.09 1.91 9.86
N ARG A 33 -8.12 0.94 10.78
CA ARG A 33 -7.57 1.10 12.14
C ARG A 33 -6.06 1.32 12.11
N ASP A 34 -5.35 0.64 11.21
CA ASP A 34 -3.91 0.86 11.03
C ASP A 34 -3.63 2.28 10.52
N LEU A 35 -4.42 2.77 9.55
CA LEU A 35 -4.29 4.12 8.99
C LEU A 35 -4.58 5.22 10.01
N GLU A 36 -5.66 5.06 10.79
CA GLU A 36 -6.00 5.97 11.88
C GLU A 36 -4.89 6.04 12.92
N ARG A 37 -4.38 4.88 13.36
CA ARG A 37 -3.28 4.81 14.33
C ARG A 37 -2.01 5.44 13.78
N ALA A 38 -1.66 5.14 12.53
CA ALA A 38 -0.48 5.69 11.88
C ALA A 38 -0.54 7.22 11.84
N SER A 39 -1.69 7.76 11.43
CA SER A 39 -1.91 9.20 11.39
C SER A 39 -1.85 9.84 12.77
N ALA A 40 -2.49 9.22 13.77
CA ALA A 40 -2.48 9.70 15.14
C ALA A 40 -1.06 9.75 15.75
N LEU A 41 -0.18 8.85 15.33
CA LEU A 41 1.22 8.82 15.75
C LEU A 41 2.16 9.65 14.87
N GLY A 42 1.65 10.32 13.82
CA GLY A 42 2.45 11.19 12.97
C GLY A 42 3.25 10.49 11.87
N ALA A 43 2.76 9.36 11.33
CA ALA A 43 3.34 8.78 10.12
C ALA A 43 3.14 9.71 8.92
N ASP A 44 4.09 9.71 7.99
CA ASP A 44 4.07 10.57 6.80
C ASP A 44 3.36 9.90 5.62
N VAL A 45 3.41 8.56 5.54
CA VAL A 45 2.90 7.78 4.40
C VAL A 45 2.51 6.37 4.82
N ALA A 46 1.47 5.82 4.18
CA ALA A 46 1.05 4.44 4.38
C ALA A 46 1.22 3.59 3.12
N LEU A 47 1.72 2.37 3.30
CA LEU A 47 1.76 1.32 2.29
C LEU A 47 0.62 0.34 2.60
N VAL A 48 -0.43 0.37 1.78
CA VAL A 48 -1.63 -0.44 1.96
C VAL A 48 -1.50 -1.77 1.22
N SER A 49 -1.63 -2.89 1.94
CA SER A 49 -1.42 -4.22 1.36
C SER A 49 -2.15 -5.36 2.09
N PRO A 50 -2.24 -6.56 1.49
CA PRO A 50 -2.00 -6.84 0.07
C PRO A 50 -3.19 -6.39 -0.79
N VAL A 51 -2.92 -5.60 -1.83
CA VAL A 51 -3.96 -5.16 -2.78
C VAL A 51 -4.32 -6.28 -3.75
N LEU A 52 -3.32 -6.94 -4.33
CA LEU A 52 -3.47 -8.07 -5.24
C LEU A 52 -2.77 -9.33 -4.70
N PRO A 53 -3.12 -10.53 -5.22
CA PRO A 53 -2.48 -11.78 -4.82
C PRO A 53 -0.94 -11.75 -4.95
N THR A 54 -0.26 -12.39 -4.00
CA THR A 54 1.21 -12.56 -4.01
C THR A 54 1.57 -14.03 -3.95
N ALA A 55 2.81 -14.39 -4.34
CA ALA A 55 3.28 -15.77 -4.24
C ALA A 55 3.21 -16.32 -2.81
N SER A 56 3.39 -15.45 -1.81
CA SER A 56 3.27 -15.81 -0.40
C SER A 56 1.82 -15.81 0.11
N HIS A 57 0.89 -15.12 -0.57
CA HIS A 57 -0.52 -14.96 -0.17
C HIS A 57 -1.43 -15.19 -1.40
N PRO A 58 -1.75 -16.46 -1.73
CA PRO A 58 -2.37 -16.80 -3.01
C PRO A 58 -3.85 -16.38 -3.19
N THR A 59 -4.72 -16.37 -2.16
CA THR A 59 -6.06 -15.69 -2.17
C THR A 59 -6.85 -15.80 -0.83
N ASP A 60 -7.95 -15.03 -0.77
CA ASP A 60 -9.03 -14.77 0.22
C ASP A 60 -8.85 -13.64 1.23
N GLN A 61 -7.66 -13.08 1.42
CA GLN A 61 -7.45 -11.90 2.27
C GLN A 61 -6.67 -10.79 1.56
N VAL A 62 -7.01 -10.54 0.29
CA VAL A 62 -6.53 -9.35 -0.43
C VAL A 62 -7.62 -8.28 -0.43
N LEU A 63 -7.21 -7.03 -0.47
CA LEU A 63 -8.13 -5.89 -0.48
C LEU A 63 -8.86 -5.76 -1.82
N GLY A 64 -8.19 -6.12 -2.91
CA GLY A 64 -8.63 -5.74 -4.26
C GLY A 64 -8.58 -4.23 -4.48
N TRP A 65 -8.96 -3.82 -5.68
CA TRP A 65 -9.01 -2.39 -6.04
C TRP A 65 -10.06 -1.62 -5.24
N ASP A 66 -11.23 -2.23 -5.01
CA ASP A 66 -12.31 -1.60 -4.24
C ASP A 66 -11.93 -1.41 -2.77
N GLY A 67 -11.26 -2.40 -2.16
CA GLY A 67 -10.75 -2.28 -0.79
C GLY A 67 -9.65 -1.23 -0.68
N LEU A 68 -8.74 -1.17 -1.66
CA LEU A 68 -7.77 -0.08 -1.74
C LEU A 68 -8.47 1.29 -1.85
N GLN A 69 -9.47 1.41 -2.71
CA GLN A 69 -10.22 2.66 -2.89
C GLN A 69 -10.92 3.11 -1.62
N ALA A 70 -11.60 2.19 -0.92
CA ALA A 70 -12.24 2.49 0.35
C ALA A 70 -11.24 2.98 1.41
N LEU A 71 -10.08 2.30 1.52
CA LEU A 71 -9.04 2.68 2.48
C LEU A 71 -8.34 3.99 2.11
N ALA A 72 -8.03 4.20 0.83
CA ALA A 72 -7.39 5.43 0.36
C ALA A 72 -8.31 6.63 0.55
N ALA A 73 -9.60 6.50 0.26
CA ALA A 73 -10.58 7.58 0.44
C ALA A 73 -10.80 7.96 1.91
N ALA A 74 -10.68 6.99 2.82
CA ALA A 74 -10.81 7.21 4.27
C ALA A 74 -9.48 7.61 4.93
N SER A 75 -8.35 7.52 4.21
CA SER A 75 -7.04 7.74 4.81
C SER A 75 -6.72 9.23 4.97
N PRO A 76 -6.30 9.68 6.15
CA PRO A 76 -5.70 11.01 6.32
C PRO A 76 -4.25 11.07 5.81
N LEU A 77 -3.67 9.93 5.38
CA LEU A 77 -2.29 9.83 4.91
C LEU A 77 -2.24 9.59 3.39
N PRO A 78 -1.18 10.05 2.71
CA PRO A 78 -0.85 9.55 1.38
C PRO A 78 -0.72 8.02 1.39
N VAL A 79 -1.47 7.34 0.51
CA VAL A 79 -1.47 5.88 0.39
C VAL A 79 -0.69 5.43 -0.85
N TYR A 80 0.22 4.48 -0.69
CA TYR A 80 0.82 3.71 -1.78
C TYR A 80 0.25 2.30 -1.79
N ALA A 81 -0.17 1.83 -2.96
CA ALA A 81 -0.64 0.46 -3.14
C ALA A 81 0.56 -0.50 -3.06
N GLN A 82 0.44 -1.57 -2.27
CA GLN A 82 1.48 -2.57 -2.09
C GLN A 82 0.87 -3.99 -2.01
N GLY A 83 1.69 -4.99 -2.33
CA GLY A 83 1.26 -6.39 -2.36
C GLY A 83 0.62 -6.75 -3.69
N GLY A 84 1.36 -7.52 -4.48
CA GLY A 84 0.92 -8.00 -5.79
C GLY A 84 1.02 -6.97 -6.92
N MET A 85 1.60 -5.79 -6.65
CA MET A 85 1.80 -4.70 -7.61
C MET A 85 2.91 -4.97 -8.64
N TRP A 86 2.77 -4.34 -9.80
CA TRP A 86 3.76 -4.19 -10.85
C TRP A 86 3.95 -2.70 -11.20
N PRO A 87 5.07 -2.31 -11.83
CA PRO A 87 5.25 -0.93 -12.30
C PRO A 87 4.12 -0.44 -13.23
N GLY A 88 3.53 -1.34 -14.04
CA GLY A 88 2.40 -1.02 -14.92
C GLY A 88 1.09 -0.68 -14.19
N ASP A 89 0.98 -1.01 -12.89
CA ASP A 89 -0.26 -0.81 -12.13
C ASP A 89 -0.44 0.62 -11.61
N ILE A 90 0.53 1.52 -11.84
CA ILE A 90 0.47 2.93 -11.38
C ILE A 90 -0.84 3.61 -11.80
N GLY A 91 -1.31 3.39 -13.02
CA GLY A 91 -2.57 3.96 -13.49
C GLY A 91 -3.78 3.49 -12.68
N ALA A 92 -3.88 2.17 -12.45
CA ALA A 92 -4.97 1.58 -11.68
C ALA A 92 -4.93 2.00 -10.21
N ALA A 93 -3.73 2.03 -9.60
CA ALA A 93 -3.55 2.47 -8.22
C ALA A 93 -3.99 3.94 -8.04
N ARG A 94 -3.65 4.82 -8.99
CA ARG A 94 -4.07 6.22 -8.95
C ARG A 94 -5.58 6.40 -9.13
N SER A 95 -6.20 5.61 -10.02
CA SER A 95 -7.66 5.60 -10.15
C SER A 95 -8.37 5.12 -8.87
N ALA A 96 -7.73 4.25 -8.09
CA ALA A 96 -8.19 3.83 -6.77
C ALA A 96 -7.81 4.80 -5.63
N GLY A 97 -7.28 5.99 -5.93
CA GLY A 97 -6.95 7.01 -4.92
C GLY A 97 -5.57 6.88 -4.26
N ALA A 98 -4.76 5.91 -4.66
CA ALA A 98 -3.37 5.83 -4.22
C ALA A 98 -2.48 6.88 -4.93
N VAL A 99 -1.42 7.34 -4.26
CA VAL A 99 -0.41 8.24 -4.84
C VAL A 99 0.48 7.49 -5.85
N GLY A 100 0.72 6.20 -5.61
CA GLY A 100 1.53 5.35 -6.47
C GLY A 100 1.55 3.90 -6.00
N VAL A 101 2.55 3.16 -6.46
CA VAL A 101 2.76 1.74 -6.11
C VAL A 101 4.10 1.54 -5.41
N ALA A 102 4.15 0.58 -4.49
CA ALA A 102 5.37 -0.01 -3.97
C ALA A 102 5.43 -1.47 -4.43
N VAL A 103 6.53 -1.82 -5.13
CA VAL A 103 6.71 -3.14 -5.74
C VAL A 103 7.82 -3.91 -5.05
N ASP A 104 7.71 -5.24 -5.05
CA ASP A 104 8.82 -6.11 -4.68
C ASP A 104 9.95 -5.97 -5.72
N ILE A 105 11.19 -5.95 -5.27
CA ILE A 105 12.35 -5.77 -6.14
C ILE A 105 12.46 -6.87 -7.23
N SER A 106 11.99 -8.08 -6.94
CA SER A 106 11.93 -9.18 -7.93
C SER A 106 11.10 -8.83 -9.16
N ARG A 107 10.13 -7.91 -9.02
CA ARG A 107 9.25 -7.46 -10.11
C ARG A 107 9.80 -6.29 -10.90
N LEU A 108 10.99 -5.80 -10.57
CA LEU A 108 11.69 -4.79 -11.38
C LEU A 108 12.51 -5.42 -12.51
N SER A 109 12.96 -6.68 -12.36
CA SER A 109 13.71 -7.41 -13.37
C SER A 109 12.84 -8.14 -14.40
N GLU A 110 11.55 -8.30 -14.10
CA GLU A 110 10.61 -8.95 -15.00
C GLU A 110 9.99 -7.89 -15.92
N SER A 111 10.50 -7.77 -17.15
CA SER A 111 10.03 -6.80 -18.15
C SER A 111 8.66 -7.14 -18.77
N GLY A 112 7.96 -8.14 -18.23
CA GLY A 112 6.65 -8.57 -18.70
C GLY A 112 5.55 -7.93 -17.88
N GLY A 113 4.96 -6.83 -18.39
CA GLY A 113 3.66 -6.40 -17.92
C GLY A 113 2.70 -7.58 -17.98
N ARG A 114 1.99 -7.86 -16.88
CA ARG A 114 0.89 -8.84 -16.94
C ARG A 114 -0.14 -8.30 -17.92
N ASP A 115 -0.48 -9.07 -18.95
CA ASP A 115 -1.67 -8.80 -19.76
C ASP A 115 -2.85 -8.65 -18.80
N HIS A 116 -3.46 -7.46 -18.77
CA HIS A 116 -4.48 -7.04 -17.80
C HIS A 116 -5.86 -7.70 -18.04
N ALA A 117 -5.90 -8.92 -18.56
CA ALA A 117 -7.13 -9.69 -18.66
C ALA A 117 -7.33 -10.47 -17.36
N VAL A 118 -8.40 -10.12 -16.63
CA VAL A 118 -8.95 -10.87 -15.48
C VAL A 118 -8.18 -10.69 -14.17
N ILE A 119 -8.34 -9.55 -13.47
CA ILE A 119 -8.81 -9.48 -12.05
C ILE A 119 -9.31 -8.04 -11.74
N GLY A 120 -10.63 -7.84 -11.68
CA GLY A 120 -11.27 -6.77 -10.87
C GLY A 120 -11.02 -5.30 -11.22
N ARG A 121 -10.74 -4.93 -12.48
CA ARG A 121 -10.52 -3.51 -12.84
C ARG A 121 -11.77 -2.67 -12.49
N PRO A 122 -11.65 -1.55 -11.75
CA PRO A 122 -12.77 -0.62 -11.63
C PRO A 122 -13.15 -0.12 -13.03
N ALA A 123 -14.45 -0.10 -13.33
CA ALA A 123 -14.94 0.45 -14.58
C ALA A 123 -14.50 1.93 -14.68
N PRO A 124 -14.11 2.43 -15.87
CA PRO A 124 -13.87 3.85 -16.02
C PRO A 124 -15.16 4.60 -15.65
N ALA A 125 -15.05 5.60 -14.77
CA ALA A 125 -16.15 6.49 -14.47
C ALA A 125 -16.59 7.18 -15.77
N VAL A 126 -17.86 6.97 -16.15
CA VAL A 126 -18.55 7.64 -17.25
C VAL A 126 -19.05 8.99 -16.81
#